data_AF-A0A963IPD8-F1
#
_entry.id   AF-A0A963IPD8-F1
#
_cell.length_a   1.000
_cell.length_b   1.000
_cell.length_c   1.000
_cell.angle_alpha   90.00
_cell.angle_beta   90.00
_cell.angle_gamma   90.00
#
_symmetry.space_group_name_H-M   'P 1'
#
loop_
_entity.id
_entity.type
_entity.pdbx_description
1 polymer ?
#
loop_
_entity_poly.entity_id
_entity_poly.type
_entity_poly.pdbx_seq_one_letter_code
_entity_poly.pdbx_strand_id
1 'polypeptide(L)'
;GADGVMLTACREGGCEFRLGDRWSSERLLGEREPHLRHSVPPSRLQVTFASAHDDEVLSTALAEFRIRIETLEAASDRLPPYLRRAPHHA
;
A
#
# COMPACT_ATOMS: atom_id res chain seq x y z
N GLY A 1 -14.24 -2.84 4.79
CA GLY A 1 -12.88 -2.29 4.93
C GLY A 1 -12.48 -1.74 3.58
N ALA A 2 -11.19 -1.54 3.32
CA ALA A 2 -10.71 -1.36 1.95
C ALA A 2 -10.32 -2.73 1.37
N ASP A 3 -10.59 -2.96 0.09
CA ASP A 3 -10.24 -4.20 -0.59
C ASP A 3 -8.79 -4.20 -1.07
N GLY A 4 -8.24 -3.03 -1.37
CA GLY A 4 -6.82 -2.83 -1.64
C GLY A 4 -6.40 -1.40 -1.32
N VAL A 5 -5.10 -1.20 -1.07
CA VAL A 5 -4.53 0.14 -0.84
C VAL A 5 -3.34 0.35 -1.77
N MET A 6 -3.41 1.39 -2.59
CA MET A 6 -2.26 1.92 -3.31
C MET A 6 -1.70 3.12 -2.56
N LEU A 7 -0.40 3.11 -2.31
CA LEU A 7 0.35 4.23 -1.78
C LEU A 7 1.18 4.85 -2.90
N THR A 8 1.22 6.17 -2.94
CA THR A 8 2.14 6.89 -3.83
C THR A 8 3.28 7.47 -3.01
N ALA A 9 4.48 7.42 -3.57
CA ALA A 9 5.66 8.04 -2.98
C ALA A 9 6.38 8.87 -4.04
N CYS A 10 7.13 9.87 -3.59
CA CYS A 10 8.07 10.58 -4.46
C CYS A 10 9.04 9.58 -5.10
N ARG A 11 9.53 9.85 -6.31
CA ARG A 11 10.61 9.06 -6.92
C ARG A 11 11.81 8.92 -5.96
N GLU A 12 12.57 7.85 -6.14
CA GLU A 12 13.74 7.56 -5.31
C GLU A 12 14.69 8.77 -5.24
N GLY A 13 15.01 9.20 -4.02
CA GLY A 13 15.86 10.38 -3.77
C GLY A 13 15.20 11.73 -4.05
N GLY A 14 13.95 11.74 -4.55
CA GLY A 14 13.15 12.93 -4.82
C GLY A 14 12.20 13.32 -3.68
N CYS A 15 12.29 12.66 -2.52
CA CYS A 15 11.47 13.00 -1.36
C CYS A 15 11.91 14.33 -0.75
N GLU A 16 10.97 15.25 -0.56
CA GLU A 16 11.20 16.52 0.16
C GLU A 16 11.81 16.30 1.55
N PHE A 17 11.45 15.19 2.19
CA PHE A 17 11.93 14.81 3.52
C PHE A 17 13.14 13.87 3.47
N ARG A 18 13.92 13.92 2.38
CA ARG A 18 15.15 13.16 2.12
C ARG A 18 14.95 11.65 2.01
N LEU A 19 14.64 10.99 3.12
CA LEU A 19 14.54 9.52 3.23
C LEU A 19 13.10 9.03 3.36
N GLY A 20 12.10 9.90 3.17
CA GLY A 20 10.70 9.57 3.41
C GLY A 20 10.16 8.48 2.48
N ASP A 21 10.55 8.51 1.20
CA ASP A 21 10.27 7.47 0.21
C ASP A 21 10.89 6.13 0.62
N ARG A 22 12.18 6.14 0.97
CA ARG A 22 12.93 4.97 1.38
C ARG A 22 12.32 4.31 2.63
N TRP A 23 12.12 5.07 3.70
CA TRP A 23 11.60 4.52 4.95
C TRP A 23 10.17 4.03 4.83
N SER A 24 9.35 4.67 3.98
CA SER A 24 8.00 4.19 3.70
C SER A 24 8.05 2.86 2.95
N SER A 25 8.92 2.75 1.95
CA SER A 25 9.15 1.50 1.20
C SER A 25 9.64 0.36 2.11
N GLU A 26 10.68 0.61 2.91
CA GLU A 26 11.24 -0.37 3.85
C GLU A 26 10.19 -0.89 4.85
N ARG A 27 9.29 -0.02 5.34
CA ARG A 27 8.18 -0.44 6.21
C ARG A 27 7.17 -1.34 5.51
N LEU A 28 6.81 -1.00 4.27
CA LEU A 28 5.84 -1.76 3.49
C LEU A 28 6.39 -3.10 3.03
N LEU A 29 7.72 -3.20 2.86
CA LEU A 29 8.44 -4.44 2.57
C LEU A 29 8.70 -5.30 3.82
N GLY A 30 8.50 -4.75 5.03
CA GLY A 30 8.82 -5.45 6.28
C GLY A 30 10.31 -5.48 6.63
N GLU A 31 11.10 -4.59 6.02
CA GLU A 31 12.54 -4.40 6.30
C GLU A 31 12.77 -3.40 7.44
N ARG A 32 11.72 -2.72 7.90
CA ARG A 32 11.77 -1.70 8.95
C ARG A 32 10.49 -1.68 9.79
N GLU A 33 10.66 -1.54 11.10
CA GLU A 33 9.54 -1.39 12.04
C GLU A 33 8.81 -0.01 11.95
N PRO A 34 7.51 0.05 12.29
CA PRO A 34 6.64 -1.09 12.53
C PRO A 34 6.28 -1.83 11.25
N HIS A 35 6.30 -3.16 11.28
CA HIS A 35 5.80 -3.97 10.17
C HIS A 35 4.28 -3.92 10.05
N LEU A 36 3.78 -4.17 8.84
CA LEU A 36 2.35 -4.38 8.63
C LEU A 36 1.87 -5.61 9.38
N ARG A 37 0.59 -5.58 9.80
CA ARG A 37 -0.04 -6.75 10.43
C ARG A 37 -0.04 -7.91 9.44
N HIS A 38 0.21 -9.13 9.92
CA HIS A 38 0.13 -10.35 9.10
C HIS A 38 -1.22 -10.55 8.38
N SER A 39 -2.28 -9.91 8.88
CA SER A 39 -3.60 -9.94 8.26
C SER A 39 -3.72 -9.09 6.98
N VAL A 40 -2.67 -8.38 6.57
CA VAL A 40 -2.64 -7.56 5.36
C VAL A 40 -1.90 -8.32 4.27
N PRO A 41 -2.59 -8.87 3.25
CA PRO A 41 -1.93 -9.59 2.16
C PRO A 41 -1.13 -8.64 1.28
N PRO A 42 0.15 -8.94 0.98
CA PRO A 42 0.98 -8.11 0.10
C PRO A 42 0.37 -7.89 -1.30
N SER A 43 -0.39 -8.86 -1.81
CA SER A 43 -1.08 -8.79 -3.12
C SER A 43 -2.10 -7.64 -3.22
N ARG A 44 -2.61 -7.19 -2.07
CA ARG A 44 -3.61 -6.11 -1.95
C ARG A 44 -2.99 -4.75 -1.63
N LEU A 45 -1.66 -4.66 -1.67
CA LEU A 45 -0.91 -3.43 -1.55
C LEU A 45 -0.16 -3.14 -2.84
N GLN A 46 0.00 -1.85 -3.12
CA GLN A 46 0.88 -1.38 -4.18
C GLN A 46 1.56 -0.09 -3.76
N VAL A 47 2.85 0.04 -4.07
CA VAL A 47 3.59 1.29 -3.96
C VAL A 47 3.95 1.75 -5.35
N THR A 48 3.52 2.96 -5.71
CA THR A 48 3.83 3.58 -6.99
C THR A 48 4.70 4.81 -6.73
N PHE A 49 5.93 4.80 -7.27
CA PHE A 49 6.85 5.93 -7.17
C PHE A 49 6.60 6.88 -8.35
N ALA A 50 6.12 8.07 -8.05
CA ALA A 50 5.72 9.07 -9.04
C ALA A 50 6.09 10.48 -8.58
N SER A 51 6.46 11.34 -9.52
CA SER A 51 6.62 12.78 -9.31
C SER A 51 5.37 13.53 -9.77
N ALA A 52 5.34 14.84 -9.56
CA ALA A 52 4.19 15.69 -9.93
C ALA A 52 3.84 15.70 -11.44
N HIS A 53 4.73 15.20 -12.31
CA HIS A 53 4.51 15.17 -13.76
C HIS A 53 4.31 13.73 -14.30
N ASP A 54 4.16 12.75 -13.40
CA ASP A 54 4.03 11.33 -13.74
C ASP A 54 2.56 10.86 -13.75
N ASP A 55 1.64 11.74 -14.17
CA ASP A 55 0.21 11.47 -14.14
C ASP A 55 -0.16 10.22 -14.94
N GLU A 56 0.48 10.00 -16.09
CA GLU A 56 0.25 8.82 -16.93
C GLU A 56 0.77 7.52 -16.29
N VAL A 57 1.89 7.59 -15.58
CA VAL A 57 2.42 6.43 -14.83
C VAL A 57 1.45 6.09 -13.70
N LEU A 58 0.99 7.11 -12.98
CA LEU A 58 0.06 6.94 -11.87
C LEU A 58 -1.31 6.41 -12.33
N SER A 59 -1.85 6.95 -13.43
CA SER A 59 -3.14 6.53 -13.98
C SER A 59 -3.10 5.08 -14.43
N THR A 60 -2.04 4.69 -15.14
CA THR A 60 -1.81 3.31 -15.59
C THR A 60 -1.69 2.35 -14.40
N ALA A 61 -0.82 2.69 -13.44
CA ALA A 61 -0.61 1.87 -12.25
C ALA A 61 -1.90 1.70 -11.42
N LEU A 62 -2.73 2.74 -11.33
CA LEU A 62 -4.02 2.68 -10.64
C LEU A 62 -5.02 1.79 -11.39
N ALA A 63 -5.08 1.88 -12.72
CA ALA A 63 -5.97 1.05 -13.53
C ALA A 63 -5.60 -0.44 -13.41
N GLU A 64 -4.31 -0.77 -13.52
CA GLU A 64 -3.80 -2.13 -13.31
C GLU A 64 -4.08 -2.64 -11.90
N PHE A 65 -3.93 -1.78 -10.88
CA PHE A 65 -4.22 -2.16 -9.51
C PHE A 65 -5.70 -2.50 -9.30
N ARG A 66 -6.61 -1.71 -9.88
CA ARG A 66 -8.06 -1.98 -9.79
C ARG A 66 -8.40 -3.34 -10.37
N ILE A 67 -7.92 -3.62 -11.59
CA ILE A 67 -8.12 -4.93 -12.24
C ILE A 67 -7.62 -6.08 -11.35
N ARG A 68 -6.45 -5.91 -10.73
CA ARG A 68 -5.90 -6.92 -9.82
C ARG A 68 -6.79 -7.17 -8.60
N ILE A 69 -7.27 -6.11 -7.94
CA ILE A 69 -8.15 -6.25 -6.76
C ILE A 69 -9.46 -6.92 -7.14
N GLU A 70 -10.09 -6.51 -8.24
CA GLU A 70 -11.32 -7.13 -8.75
C GLU A 70 -11.12 -8.63 -9.04
N THR A 71 -9.98 -9.00 -9.62
CA THR A 71 -9.63 -10.41 -9.89
C THR A 71 -9.46 -11.22 -8.59
N LEU A 72 -8.81 -10.64 -7.57
CA LEU A 72 -8.63 -11.30 -6.27
C LEU A 72 -9.95 -11.49 -5.51
N GLU A 73 -10.86 -10.52 -5.60
CA GLU A 73 -12.20 -10.65 -5.02
C GLU A 73 -13.01 -11.77 -5.69
N ALA A 74 -12.95 -11.86 -7.02
CA ALA A 74 -13.61 -12.92 -7.77
C ALA A 74 -13.07 -14.32 -7.41
N ALA A 75 -11.78 -14.42 -7.06
CA ALA A 75 -11.13 -15.66 -6.61
C ALA A 75 -11.45 -16.05 -5.15
N SER A 76 -12.34 -15.32 -4.46
CA SER A 76 -12.76 -15.57 -3.08
C SER A 76 -11.64 -15.41 -2.02
N ASP A 77 -10.58 -14.67 -2.33
CA ASP A 77 -9.56 -14.23 -1.35
C ASP A 77 -10.11 -13.07 -0.50
N ARG A 78 -11.27 -13.26 0.14
CA ARG A 78 -11.92 -12.20 0.90
C ARG A 78 -11.13 -11.91 2.17
N LEU A 79 -10.82 -10.63 2.38
CA LEU A 79 -10.21 -10.18 3.61
C LEU A 79 -11.13 -10.48 4.81
N PRO A 80 -10.58 -10.95 5.94
CA PRO A 80 -11.37 -11.07 7.15
C PRO A 80 -11.89 -9.68 7.58
N PRO A 81 -13.08 -9.60 8.21
CA PRO A 81 -13.60 -8.35 8.71
C PRO A 81 -12.59 -7.69 9.66
N TYR A 82 -12.31 -6.40 9.44
CA TYR A 82 -11.48 -5.64 10.38
C TYR A 82 -12.23 -5.47 11.71
N LEU A 83 -11.75 -6.14 12.75
CA LEU A 83 -12.24 -5.97 14.11
C LEU A 83 -11.31 -5.00 14.85
N ARG A 84 -11.80 -3.79 15.10
CA ARG A 84 -11.09 -2.83 15.95
C ARG A 84 -10.99 -3.44 17.36
N ARG A 85 -9.78 -3.73 17.84
CA ARG A 85 -9.58 -4.07 19.25
C ARG A 85 -9.98 -2.88 20.11
N ALA A 86 -10.73 -3.13 21.19
CA ALA A 86 -10.99 -2.12 22.19
C ALA A 86 -9.65 -1.63 22.76
N PRO A 87 -9.45 -0.31 22.92
CA PRO A 87 -8.24 0.21 23.53
C PRO A 87 -8.18 -0.26 24.98
N HIS A 88 -7.08 -0.94 25.34
CA HIS A 88 -6.74 -1.18 26.75
C HIS A 88 -6.01 0.06 27.24
N HIS A 89 -6.74 1.00 27.81
CA HIS A 89 -6.15 2.02 28.66
C HIS A 89 -6.03 1.40 30.06
N ALA A 90 -4.81 1.11 30.47
CA ALA A 90 -4.44 0.80 31.85
C ALA A 90 -3.84 2.06 32.49
#